data_AF-A0A2V1BXA9-F1
#
_entry.id   AF-A0A2V1BXA9-F1
#
_cell.length_a   1.000
_cell.length_b   1.000
_cell.length_c   1.000
_cell.angle_alpha   90.00
_cell.angle_beta   90.00
_cell.angle_gamma   90.00
#
_symmetry.space_group_name_H-M   'P 1'
#
loop_
_entity.id
_entity.type
_entity.pdbx_description
1 polymer ?
#
loop_
_entity_poly.entity_id
_entity_poly.type
_entity_poly.pdbx_seq_one_letter_code
_entity_poly.pdbx_strand_id
1 'polypeptide(L)'
;MNRRAWWSIHVLDSWGATTLGRPFASDENRVEVPGNMVDDGVSLKILRTSHGLTTTLARTSSINPADDNFTSDPQYRILQNRVGCPTSTANVFLTFKEISILDQTLVSWYEALPPFMKSPNSCPPELHDVRNILKWRYLNMRMISHRAVVLDTTGRQLPFNNLGSEEQDVVRQCRNIAAESIFAIQVEWRPNKMCGWNAVWFLFQACLVPLMALAVESEQHEEYMKWQEQVVLVIELCDMMNRWSLVG
;
A
#
# COMPACT_ATOMS: atom_id res chain seq x y z
N MET A 1 -26.34 -12.18 -10.12
CA MET A 1 -24.88 -11.95 -10.14
C MET A 1 -24.22 -12.88 -9.13
N ASN A 2 -23.15 -13.61 -9.51
CA ASN A 2 -22.49 -14.57 -8.61
C ASN A 2 -21.84 -13.80 -7.44
N ARG A 3 -22.13 -14.18 -6.19
CA ARG A 3 -21.61 -13.51 -4.98
C ARG A 3 -20.07 -13.43 -4.99
N ARG A 4 -19.36 -14.42 -5.53
CA ARG A 4 -17.90 -14.39 -5.68
C ARG A 4 -17.44 -13.28 -6.63
N ALA A 5 -18.10 -13.17 -7.78
CA ALA A 5 -17.80 -12.13 -8.77
C ALA A 5 -18.07 -10.72 -8.21
N TRP A 6 -19.17 -10.56 -7.46
CA TRP A 6 -19.48 -9.30 -6.79
C TRP A 6 -18.39 -8.92 -5.77
N TRP A 7 -17.90 -9.87 -4.97
CA TRP A 7 -16.80 -9.60 -4.01
C TRP A 7 -15.47 -9.29 -4.68
N SER A 8 -15.15 -9.95 -5.80
CA SER A 8 -13.96 -9.61 -6.58
C SER A 8 -14.04 -8.18 -7.13
N ILE A 9 -15.23 -7.75 -7.57
CA ILE A 9 -15.47 -6.36 -8.02
C ILE A 9 -15.31 -5.39 -6.85
N HIS A 10 -15.88 -5.70 -5.69
CA HIS A 10 -15.73 -4.85 -4.49
C HIS A 10 -14.26 -4.69 -4.07
N VAL A 11 -13.49 -5.79 -4.03
CA VAL A 11 -12.04 -5.72 -3.74
C VAL A 11 -11.27 -4.92 -4.79
N LEU A 12 -11.62 -5.08 -6.08
CA LEU A 12 -11.03 -4.31 -7.18
C LEU A 12 -11.35 -2.81 -7.04
N ASP A 13 -12.59 -2.47 -6.71
CA ASP A 13 -13.07 -1.09 -6.55
C ASP A 13 -12.44 -0.41 -5.33
N SER A 14 -12.41 -1.08 -4.18
CA SER A 14 -11.69 -0.58 -2.99
C SER A 14 -10.20 -0.36 -3.30
N TRP A 15 -9.57 -1.30 -4.02
CA TRP A 15 -8.17 -1.14 -4.44
C TRP A 15 -7.98 0.06 -5.39
N GLY A 16 -8.87 0.21 -6.38
CA GLY A 16 -8.88 1.36 -7.27
C GLY A 16 -9.08 2.68 -6.53
N ALA A 17 -9.96 2.72 -5.53
CA ALA A 17 -10.20 3.89 -4.69
C ALA A 17 -8.96 4.27 -3.88
N THR A 18 -8.36 3.32 -3.16
CA THR A 18 -7.15 3.57 -2.34
C THR A 18 -5.95 4.03 -3.18
N THR A 19 -5.80 3.48 -4.39
CA THR A 19 -4.60 3.71 -5.20
C THR A 19 -4.73 4.86 -6.19
N LEU A 20 -5.89 5.03 -6.81
CA LEU A 20 -6.18 6.08 -7.80
C LEU A 20 -6.84 7.32 -7.19
N GLY A 21 -7.10 7.32 -5.87
CA GLY A 21 -7.73 8.45 -5.18
C GLY A 21 -9.18 8.68 -5.60
N ARG A 22 -9.88 7.63 -6.04
CA ARG A 22 -11.29 7.74 -6.41
C ARG A 22 -12.15 7.75 -5.15
N PRO A 23 -13.13 8.65 -5.02
CA PRO A 23 -14.13 8.56 -3.97
C PRO A 23 -14.82 7.20 -4.03
N PHE A 24 -14.91 6.52 -2.88
CA PHE A 24 -15.57 5.22 -2.79
C PHE A 24 -17.08 5.40 -2.97
N ALA A 25 -17.70 4.69 -3.92
CA ALA A 25 -19.07 4.95 -4.35
C ALA A 25 -20.13 4.06 -3.68
N SER A 26 -19.77 3.17 -2.75
CA SER A 26 -20.71 2.22 -2.15
C SER A 26 -20.93 2.47 -0.66
N ASP A 27 -21.65 3.54 -0.33
CA ASP A 27 -22.05 3.86 1.05
C ASP A 27 -23.37 3.16 1.46
N GLU A 28 -24.17 2.65 0.50
CA GLU A 28 -25.57 2.28 0.78
C GLU A 28 -25.86 0.78 1.01
N ASN A 29 -24.87 -0.11 0.97
CA ASN A 29 -25.13 -1.55 1.14
C ASN A 29 -24.03 -2.26 1.96
N ARG A 30 -24.30 -2.49 3.26
CA ARG A 30 -23.52 -3.43 4.08
C ARG A 30 -23.62 -4.81 3.45
N VAL A 31 -22.51 -5.30 2.88
CA VAL A 31 -22.50 -6.64 2.29
C VAL A 31 -21.89 -7.64 3.24
N GLU A 32 -22.72 -8.58 3.68
CA GLU A 32 -22.30 -9.73 4.47
C GLU A 32 -21.41 -10.66 3.65
N VAL A 33 -20.42 -11.24 4.33
CA VAL A 33 -19.49 -12.21 3.76
C VAL A 33 -20.28 -13.45 3.29
N PRO A 34 -20.16 -13.88 2.02
CA PRO A 34 -20.85 -15.06 1.52
C PRO A 34 -20.32 -16.30 2.25
N GLY A 35 -21.17 -16.93 3.06
CA GLY A 35 -20.84 -18.13 3.81
C GLY A 35 -20.51 -19.35 2.96
N ASN A 36 -20.82 -19.31 1.66
CA ASN A 36 -20.70 -20.39 0.67
C ASN A 36 -19.44 -20.29 -0.22
N MET A 37 -18.37 -19.65 0.25
CA MET A 37 -17.04 -19.71 -0.37
C MET A 37 -16.17 -20.88 0.15
N VAL A 38 -16.76 -21.88 0.80
CA VAL A 38 -16.05 -23.07 1.29
C VAL A 38 -15.91 -24.07 0.16
N ASP A 39 -14.81 -23.97 -0.60
CA ASP A 39 -14.26 -25.09 -1.37
C ASP A 39 -12.75 -25.13 -1.08
N ASP A 40 -12.32 -26.26 -0.52
CA ASP A 40 -10.97 -26.79 -0.28
C ASP A 40 -9.84 -25.84 0.21
N GLY A 41 -9.72 -25.79 1.54
CA GLY A 41 -8.45 -25.98 2.27
C GLY A 41 -7.45 -24.83 2.39
N VAL A 42 -6.98 -24.27 1.27
CA VAL A 42 -5.73 -23.46 1.26
C VAL A 42 -5.97 -22.01 0.84
N SER A 43 -6.82 -21.78 -0.16
CA SER A 43 -7.13 -20.45 -0.70
C SER A 43 -7.88 -19.55 0.30
N LEU A 44 -8.56 -20.14 1.28
CA LEU A 44 -9.49 -19.43 2.17
C LEU A 44 -8.85 -18.70 3.34
N LYS A 45 -7.69 -19.12 3.85
CA LYS A 45 -6.99 -18.35 4.90
C LYS A 45 -6.46 -17.05 4.32
N ILE A 46 -5.89 -17.11 3.13
CA ILE A 46 -5.35 -15.94 2.41
C ILE A 46 -6.47 -14.95 2.09
N LEU A 47 -7.58 -15.45 1.54
CA LEU A 47 -8.74 -14.64 1.23
C LEU A 47 -9.34 -14.07 2.52
N ARG A 48 -9.55 -14.83 3.60
CA ARG A 48 -10.07 -14.30 4.88
C ARG A 48 -9.17 -13.23 5.49
N THR A 49 -7.85 -13.38 5.39
CA THR A 49 -6.90 -12.40 5.93
C THR A 49 -6.85 -11.17 5.04
N SER A 50 -6.65 -11.28 3.71
CA SER A 50 -6.78 -10.16 2.76
C SER A 50 -8.15 -9.46 2.82
N HIS A 51 -9.21 -10.22 3.12
CA HIS A 51 -10.57 -9.75 3.35
C HIS A 51 -10.69 -9.08 4.71
N GLY A 52 -9.98 -9.51 5.75
CA GLY A 52 -9.85 -8.76 7.00
C GLY A 52 -9.25 -7.38 6.76
N LEU A 53 -8.29 -7.24 5.84
CA LEU A 53 -7.70 -5.94 5.51
C LEU A 53 -8.59 -5.11 4.59
N THR A 54 -9.16 -5.69 3.53
CA THR A 54 -10.04 -4.98 2.59
C THR A 54 -11.39 -4.65 3.22
N THR A 55 -11.90 -5.50 4.09
CA THR A 55 -13.12 -5.27 4.88
C THR A 55 -12.84 -4.42 6.12
N THR A 56 -11.62 -4.37 6.67
CA THR A 56 -11.23 -3.30 7.63
C THR A 56 -10.96 -1.98 6.89
N LEU A 57 -10.58 -2.03 5.61
CA LEU A 57 -10.45 -0.86 4.72
C LEU A 57 -11.78 -0.37 4.12
N ALA A 58 -12.77 -1.27 4.06
CA ALA A 58 -14.13 -1.00 3.57
C ALA A 58 -15.15 -0.80 4.71
N ARG A 59 -14.95 -1.36 5.91
CA ARG A 59 -15.81 -1.11 7.10
C ARG A 59 -15.60 0.27 7.68
N THR A 60 -14.39 0.79 7.55
CA THR A 60 -14.02 2.18 7.82
C THR A 60 -14.64 3.18 6.83
N SER A 61 -15.15 2.68 5.70
CA SER A 61 -15.98 3.43 4.75
C SER A 61 -17.47 3.06 4.83
N SER A 62 -17.90 2.37 5.89
CA SER A 62 -19.31 1.99 6.15
C SER A 62 -19.62 2.17 7.64
N ILE A 63 -19.77 3.41 8.11
CA ILE A 63 -20.36 3.70 9.42
C ILE A 63 -21.33 4.89 9.28
N ASN A 64 -22.50 4.74 9.91
CA ASN A 64 -23.66 5.62 9.88
C ASN A 64 -23.33 7.12 9.79
N PRO A 65 -23.95 7.89 8.87
CA PRO A 65 -23.88 9.35 8.82
C PRO A 65 -24.66 10.05 9.95
N ALA A 66 -25.04 9.34 11.02
CA ALA A 66 -25.82 9.87 12.14
C ALA A 66 -25.02 10.00 13.45
N ASP A 67 -23.75 9.56 13.47
CA ASP A 67 -22.88 9.73 14.63
C ASP A 67 -21.85 10.84 14.33
N ASP A 68 -21.95 11.97 15.05
CA ASP A 68 -21.15 13.21 14.95
C ASP A 68 -19.61 13.04 15.13
N ASN A 69 -19.10 11.82 15.18
CA ASN A 69 -17.68 11.49 15.35
C ASN A 69 -17.01 10.91 14.08
N PHE A 70 -17.70 10.86 12.93
CA PHE A 70 -17.26 10.12 11.73
C PHE A 70 -16.10 10.73 10.92
N THR A 71 -15.66 11.96 11.22
CA THR A 71 -14.41 12.54 10.66
C THR A 71 -13.13 11.92 11.25
N SER A 72 -13.25 10.93 12.13
CA SER A 72 -12.13 10.30 12.84
C SER A 72 -11.58 9.03 12.18
N ASP A 73 -12.15 8.57 11.06
CA ASP A 73 -11.63 7.38 10.39
C ASP A 73 -10.32 7.67 9.64
N PRO A 74 -9.20 7.03 9.99
CA PRO A 74 -7.92 7.32 9.36
C PRO A 74 -7.92 7.06 7.84
N GLN A 75 -8.68 6.08 7.39
CA GLN A 75 -8.60 5.62 6.00
C GLN A 75 -9.47 6.48 5.08
N TYR A 76 -10.59 6.97 5.59
CA TYR A 76 -11.40 7.99 4.91
C TYR A 76 -10.60 9.29 4.74
N ARG A 77 -9.81 9.68 5.75
CA ARG A 77 -8.91 10.84 5.66
C ARG A 77 -7.74 10.64 4.69
N ILE A 78 -7.15 9.44 4.61
CA ILE A 78 -6.15 9.12 3.57
C ILE A 78 -6.73 9.32 2.16
N LEU A 79 -7.98 8.92 1.93
CA LEU A 79 -8.68 9.11 0.65
C LEU A 79 -8.98 10.59 0.39
N GLN A 80 -9.47 11.33 1.39
CA GLN A 80 -9.74 12.77 1.29
C GLN A 80 -8.47 13.61 1.07
N ASN A 81 -7.31 13.19 1.59
CA ASN A 81 -6.05 13.90 1.42
C ASN A 81 -5.54 13.92 -0.03
N ARG A 82 -5.98 12.97 -0.85
CA ARG A 82 -5.61 12.93 -2.27
C ARG A 82 -6.61 13.66 -3.16
N VAL A 83 -7.87 13.75 -2.76
CA VAL A 83 -8.90 14.51 -3.46
C VAL A 83 -8.97 15.88 -2.79
N GLY A 84 -8.17 16.85 -3.27
CA GLY A 84 -8.15 18.22 -2.75
C GLY A 84 -9.55 18.86 -2.73
N CYS A 85 -10.32 18.60 -1.67
CA CYS A 85 -11.65 19.15 -1.46
C CYS A 85 -11.50 20.42 -0.61
N PRO A 86 -11.77 21.61 -1.16
CA PRO A 86 -11.42 22.88 -0.50
C PRO A 86 -12.31 23.27 0.70
N THR A 87 -13.22 22.42 1.17
CA THR A 87 -14.37 22.87 1.99
C THR A 87 -14.49 22.24 3.38
N SER A 88 -13.44 21.66 3.95
CA SER A 88 -13.48 21.26 5.37
C SER A 88 -12.18 21.57 6.10
N THR A 89 -12.28 22.50 7.04
CA THR A 89 -11.25 23.06 7.93
C THR A 89 -10.76 22.07 9.01
N ALA A 90 -10.99 20.77 8.84
CA ALA A 90 -10.52 19.72 9.74
C ALA A 90 -9.27 19.06 9.16
N ASN A 91 -8.26 18.84 10.01
CA ASN A 91 -6.90 18.45 9.65
C ASN A 91 -6.87 17.36 8.56
N VAL A 92 -6.33 17.71 7.39
CA VAL A 92 -6.24 16.85 6.20
C VAL A 92 -5.39 15.62 6.58
N PHE A 93 -4.18 15.80 7.10
CA PHE A 93 -3.24 14.70 7.38
C PHE A 93 -3.55 13.84 8.60
N LEU A 94 -3.46 12.50 8.43
CA LEU A 94 -3.41 11.59 9.57
C LEU A 94 -2.41 12.05 10.63
N THR A 95 -2.82 11.97 11.89
CA THR A 95 -1.91 12.18 13.00
C THR A 95 -0.86 11.07 13.03
N PHE A 96 0.33 11.38 13.55
CA PHE A 96 1.42 10.39 13.65
C PHE A 96 1.00 9.12 14.42
N LYS A 97 0.16 9.28 15.45
CA LYS A 97 -0.42 8.17 16.19
C LYS A 97 -1.31 7.28 15.33
N GLU A 98 -2.18 7.87 14.50
CA GLU A 98 -3.05 7.11 13.58
C GLU A 98 -2.22 6.37 12.52
N ILE A 99 -1.18 7.01 11.98
CA ILE A 99 -0.25 6.38 11.03
C ILE A 99 0.39 5.14 11.66
N SER A 100 0.89 5.27 12.89
CA SER A 100 1.53 4.17 13.62
C SER A 100 0.55 3.02 13.93
N ILE A 101 -0.68 3.31 14.37
CA ILE A 101 -1.70 2.29 14.64
C ILE A 101 -2.07 1.55 13.36
N LEU A 102 -2.25 2.28 12.25
CA LEU A 102 -2.56 1.69 10.96
C LEU A 102 -1.41 0.78 10.49
N ASP A 103 -0.16 1.24 10.57
CA ASP A 103 1.01 0.44 10.19
C ASP A 103 1.11 -0.84 11.04
N GLN A 104 0.94 -0.74 12.35
CA GLN A 104 1.01 -1.88 13.26
C GLN A 104 -0.10 -2.91 12.99
N THR A 105 -1.28 -2.43 12.57
CA THR A 105 -2.39 -3.30 12.15
C THR A 105 -2.02 -4.07 10.88
N LEU A 106 -1.36 -3.43 9.90
CA LEU A 106 -0.86 -4.09 8.70
C LEU A 106 0.22 -5.14 9.04
N VAL A 107 1.16 -4.80 9.93
CA VAL A 107 2.25 -5.71 10.35
C VAL A 107 1.68 -6.94 11.04
N SER A 108 0.83 -6.76 12.05
CA SER A 108 0.22 -7.87 12.80
C SER A 108 -0.60 -8.79 11.90
N TRP A 109 -1.30 -8.22 10.93
CA TRP A 109 -2.02 -8.96 9.91
C TRP A 109 -1.09 -9.82 9.04
N TYR A 110 0.01 -9.24 8.55
CA TYR A 110 0.96 -9.96 7.70
C TYR A 110 1.60 -11.10 8.49
N GLU A 111 1.93 -10.87 9.76
CA GLU A 111 2.49 -11.91 10.61
C GLU A 111 1.52 -13.05 10.92
N ALA A 112 0.23 -12.77 11.00
CA ALA A 112 -0.82 -13.78 11.19
C ALA A 112 -1.08 -14.64 9.93
N LEU A 113 -0.44 -14.35 8.79
CA LEU A 113 -0.60 -15.16 7.58
C LEU A 113 -0.03 -16.58 7.78
N PRO A 114 -0.63 -17.59 7.11
CA PRO A 114 -0.07 -18.93 7.08
C PRO A 114 1.40 -18.94 6.62
N PRO A 115 2.27 -19.80 7.18
CA PRO A 115 3.70 -19.80 6.85
C PRO A 115 4.00 -19.89 5.35
N PHE A 116 3.25 -20.70 4.60
CA PHE A 116 3.46 -20.87 3.15
C PHE A 116 3.25 -19.58 2.33
N MET A 117 2.62 -18.55 2.91
CA MET A 117 2.43 -17.21 2.33
C MET A 117 3.55 -16.24 2.67
N LYS A 118 4.56 -16.68 3.42
CA LYS A 118 5.71 -15.86 3.81
C LYS A 118 6.99 -16.53 3.34
N SER A 119 7.82 -15.79 2.61
CA SER A 119 9.20 -16.22 2.32
C SER A 119 10.00 -16.29 3.64
N PRO A 120 10.92 -17.25 3.85
CA PRO A 120 11.42 -18.26 2.90
C PRO A 120 10.70 -19.62 2.95
N ASN A 121 9.51 -19.71 3.56
CA ASN A 121 8.82 -21.00 3.72
C ASN A 121 8.44 -21.62 2.36
N SER A 122 8.36 -22.95 2.33
CA SER A 122 7.88 -23.70 1.16
C SER A 122 6.46 -23.28 0.78
N CYS A 123 6.22 -23.15 -0.52
CA CYS A 123 4.96 -22.69 -1.08
C CYS A 123 4.63 -23.51 -2.34
N PRO A 124 3.36 -23.89 -2.54
CA PRO A 124 2.93 -24.52 -3.78
C PRO A 124 3.28 -23.66 -5.00
N PRO A 125 3.75 -24.25 -6.11
CA PRO A 125 4.13 -23.50 -7.31
C PRO A 125 3.05 -22.55 -7.83
N GLU A 126 1.79 -22.93 -7.70
CA GLU A 126 0.60 -22.20 -8.15
C GLU A 126 0.36 -20.92 -7.36
N LEU A 127 0.87 -20.85 -6.12
CA LEU A 127 0.66 -19.72 -5.21
C LEU A 127 1.86 -18.77 -5.14
N HIS A 128 2.95 -19.05 -5.85
CA HIS A 128 4.15 -18.23 -5.80
C HIS A 128 3.90 -16.77 -6.20
N ASP A 129 3.24 -16.53 -7.33
CA ASP A 129 2.96 -15.17 -7.78
C ASP A 129 2.01 -14.45 -6.82
N VAL A 130 0.99 -15.16 -6.32
CA VAL A 130 0.02 -14.63 -5.35
C VAL A 130 0.71 -14.23 -4.05
N ARG A 131 1.63 -15.05 -3.56
CA ARG A 131 2.44 -14.78 -2.37
C ARG A 131 3.27 -13.51 -2.52
N ASN A 132 3.97 -13.39 -3.64
CA ASN A 132 4.86 -12.26 -3.89
C ASN A 132 4.04 -10.96 -4.04
N ILE A 133 2.97 -10.99 -4.84
CA ILE A 133 2.06 -9.85 -5.01
C ILE A 133 1.41 -9.44 -3.69
N LEU A 134 1.06 -10.40 -2.82
CA LEU A 134 0.50 -10.10 -1.50
C LEU A 134 1.51 -9.34 -0.62
N LYS A 135 2.78 -9.76 -0.62
CA LYS A 135 3.86 -9.06 0.09
C LYS A 135 4.07 -7.66 -0.44
N TRP A 136 4.12 -7.48 -1.77
CA TRP A 136 4.31 -6.14 -2.36
C TRP A 136 3.11 -5.23 -2.09
N ARG A 137 1.89 -5.77 -2.10
CA ARG A 137 0.68 -5.05 -1.71
C ARG A 137 0.72 -4.62 -0.25
N TYR A 138 1.16 -5.50 0.64
CA TYR A 138 1.37 -5.20 2.05
C TYR A 138 2.33 -4.02 2.24
N LEU A 139 3.51 -4.07 1.61
CA LEU A 139 4.50 -3.00 1.67
C LEU A 139 3.95 -1.68 1.09
N ASN A 140 3.21 -1.75 -0.01
CA ASN A 140 2.57 -0.57 -0.59
C ASN A 140 1.54 0.07 0.33
N MET A 141 0.71 -0.72 1.02
CA MET A 141 -0.27 -0.19 1.98
C MET A 141 0.43 0.51 3.15
N ARG A 142 1.50 -0.08 3.69
CA ARG A 142 2.31 0.55 4.73
C ARG A 142 2.90 1.87 4.26
N MET A 143 3.46 1.88 3.05
CA MET A 143 4.07 3.07 2.46
C MET A 143 3.05 4.20 2.24
N ILE A 144 1.84 3.90 1.75
CA ILE A 144 0.78 4.89 1.52
C ILE A 144 0.41 5.63 2.81
N SER A 145 0.38 4.94 3.96
CA SER A 145 0.08 5.53 5.26
C SER A 145 1.06 6.65 5.66
N HIS A 146 2.33 6.51 5.30
CA HIS A 146 3.39 7.45 5.66
C HIS A 146 3.61 8.51 4.58
N ARG A 147 3.21 8.23 3.33
CA ARG A 147 3.55 9.03 2.14
C ARG A 147 3.05 10.47 2.20
N ALA A 148 1.92 10.72 2.84
CA ALA A 148 1.36 12.08 2.92
C ALA A 148 2.30 13.04 3.66
N VAL A 149 2.94 12.58 4.74
CA VAL A 149 3.95 13.36 5.48
C VAL A 149 5.19 13.58 4.64
N VAL A 150 5.68 12.56 3.93
CA VAL A 150 6.85 12.69 3.04
C VAL A 150 6.60 13.71 1.92
N LEU A 151 5.40 13.69 1.33
CA LEU A 151 5.02 14.65 0.30
C LEU A 151 4.95 16.08 0.85
N ASP A 152 4.39 16.26 2.05
CA ASP A 152 4.32 17.55 2.71
C ASP A 152 5.72 18.10 3.06
N THR A 153 6.60 17.28 3.66
CA THR A 153 7.98 17.70 3.98
C THR A 153 8.78 18.03 2.73
N THR A 154 8.56 17.27 1.65
CA THR A 154 9.16 17.53 0.33
C THR A 154 8.63 18.82 -0.29
N GLY A 155 7.33 19.06 -0.20
CA GLY A 155 6.70 20.31 -0.68
C GLY A 155 7.20 21.54 0.07
N ARG A 156 7.50 21.39 1.37
CA ARG A 156 8.13 22.43 2.20
C ARG A 156 9.63 22.59 1.97
N GLN A 157 10.27 21.71 1.18
CA GLN A 157 11.71 21.72 0.91
C GLN A 157 12.54 21.67 2.21
N LEU A 158 12.11 20.86 3.17
CA LEU A 158 12.79 20.71 4.46
C LEU A 158 13.64 19.43 4.49
N PRO A 159 14.97 19.55 4.61
CA PRO A 159 15.86 18.40 4.79
C PRO A 159 15.53 17.61 6.05
N PHE A 160 15.83 16.31 6.05
CA PHE A 160 15.50 15.38 7.13
C PHE A 160 15.92 15.89 8.52
N ASN A 161 17.12 16.46 8.63
CA ASN A 161 17.66 16.97 9.89
C ASN A 161 16.91 18.18 10.47
N ASN A 162 16.10 18.85 9.65
CA ASN A 162 15.32 20.02 10.05
C ASN A 162 13.86 19.69 10.39
N LEU A 163 13.47 18.42 10.27
CA LEU A 163 12.13 17.94 10.60
C LEU A 163 11.96 17.72 12.11
N GLY A 164 10.72 17.78 12.59
CA GLY A 164 10.40 17.38 13.96
C GLY A 164 10.62 15.88 14.20
N SER A 165 10.79 15.45 15.46
CA SER A 165 11.08 14.04 15.79
C SER A 165 10.06 13.06 15.19
N GLU A 166 8.76 13.35 15.31
CA GLU A 166 7.71 12.46 14.78
C GLU A 166 7.70 12.43 13.23
N GLU A 167 8.00 13.56 12.58
CA GLU A 167 8.14 13.62 11.13
C GLU A 167 9.35 12.82 10.66
N GLN A 168 10.49 12.92 11.37
CA GLN A 168 11.69 12.13 11.09
C GLN A 168 11.40 10.63 11.17
N ASP A 169 10.66 10.19 12.20
CA ASP A 169 10.29 8.79 12.36
C ASP A 169 9.44 8.30 11.19
N VAL A 170 8.41 9.06 10.80
CA VAL A 170 7.53 8.71 9.67
C VAL A 170 8.27 8.73 8.34
N VAL A 171 9.11 9.73 8.09
CA VAL A 171 9.91 9.84 6.85
C VAL A 171 10.91 8.68 6.76
N ARG A 172 11.62 8.39 7.86
CA ARG A 172 12.56 7.25 7.95
C ARG A 172 11.84 5.93 7.69
N GLN A 173 10.68 5.72 8.31
CA GLN A 173 9.90 4.51 8.12
C GLN A 173 9.43 4.36 6.67
N CYS A 174 8.96 5.44 6.04
CA CYS A 174 8.57 5.43 4.63
C CYS A 174 9.73 5.09 3.70
N ARG A 175 10.91 5.69 3.91
CA ARG A 175 12.15 5.38 3.16
C ARG A 175 12.56 3.92 3.32
N ASN A 176 12.47 3.37 4.53
CA ASN A 176 12.77 1.97 4.81
C ASN A 176 11.80 1.01 4.09
N ILE A 177 10.50 1.28 4.15
CA ILE A 177 9.48 0.45 3.47
C ILE A 177 9.66 0.52 1.95
N ALA A 178 9.98 1.68 1.39
CA ALA A 178 10.27 1.82 -0.05
C ALA A 178 11.49 0.99 -0.46
N ALA A 179 12.58 1.06 0.32
CA ALA A 179 13.77 0.25 0.11
C ALA A 179 13.45 -1.27 0.17
N GLU A 180 12.69 -1.69 1.18
CA GLU A 180 12.25 -3.08 1.34
C GLU A 180 11.37 -3.52 0.15
N SER A 181 10.48 -2.65 -0.33
CA SER A 181 9.61 -2.92 -1.47
C SER A 181 10.41 -3.12 -2.76
N ILE A 182 11.37 -2.24 -3.05
CA ILE A 182 12.23 -2.35 -4.24
C ILE A 182 13.04 -3.64 -4.19
N PHE A 183 13.68 -3.92 -3.05
CA PHE A 183 14.48 -5.13 -2.86
C PHE A 183 13.65 -6.42 -2.95
N ALA A 184 12.47 -6.44 -2.32
CA ALA A 184 11.57 -7.59 -2.38
C ALA A 184 11.16 -7.89 -3.83
N ILE A 185 10.81 -6.86 -4.61
CA ILE A 185 10.46 -7.04 -6.03
C ILE A 185 11.67 -7.53 -6.82
N GLN A 186 12.86 -6.97 -6.63
CA GLN A 186 14.08 -7.41 -7.30
C GLN A 186 14.34 -8.90 -7.10
N VAL A 187 14.18 -9.40 -5.87
CA VAL A 187 14.46 -10.79 -5.51
C VAL A 187 13.36 -11.76 -5.93
N GLU A 188 12.10 -11.32 -5.87
CA GLU A 188 10.95 -12.23 -5.92
C GLU A 188 10.19 -12.19 -7.26
N TRP A 189 10.45 -11.21 -8.14
CA TRP A 189 9.74 -11.12 -9.42
C TRP A 189 10.05 -12.31 -10.34
N ARG A 190 9.09 -12.63 -11.20
CA ARG A 190 9.16 -13.75 -12.15
C ARG A 190 8.78 -13.28 -13.57
N PRO A 191 9.37 -13.89 -14.61
CA PRO A 191 9.16 -13.49 -16.02
C PRO A 191 7.81 -13.98 -16.57
N ASN A 192 6.72 -13.51 -15.96
CA ASN A 192 5.35 -13.78 -16.41
C ASN A 192 4.49 -12.50 -16.32
N LYS A 193 3.39 -12.49 -17.08
CA LYS A 193 2.52 -11.31 -17.22
C LYS A 193 1.90 -10.85 -15.90
N MET A 194 1.47 -11.79 -15.06
CA MET A 194 0.82 -11.47 -13.79
C MET A 194 1.80 -10.80 -12.84
N CYS A 195 3.01 -11.35 -12.71
CA CYS A 195 4.05 -10.87 -11.83
C CYS A 195 4.65 -9.55 -12.35
N GLY A 196 5.05 -9.48 -13.62
CA GLY A 196 5.68 -8.30 -14.22
C GLY A 196 4.79 -7.05 -14.20
N TRP A 197 3.52 -7.17 -14.56
CA TRP A 197 2.57 -6.06 -14.50
C TRP A 197 2.44 -5.47 -13.09
N ASN A 198 2.27 -6.33 -12.08
CA ASN A 198 2.15 -5.88 -10.69
C ASN A 198 3.46 -5.29 -10.18
N ALA A 199 4.60 -5.92 -10.51
CA ALA A 199 5.92 -5.47 -10.10
C ALA A 199 6.20 -4.03 -10.59
N VAL A 200 5.99 -3.74 -11.88
CA VAL A 200 6.17 -2.38 -12.43
C VAL A 200 5.29 -1.36 -11.69
N TRP A 201 4.03 -1.72 -11.41
CA TRP A 201 3.11 -0.84 -10.69
C TRP A 201 3.59 -0.53 -9.27
N PHE A 202 4.02 -1.54 -8.50
CA PHE A 202 4.54 -1.35 -7.14
C PHE A 202 5.91 -0.66 -7.11
N LEU A 203 6.79 -0.94 -8.08
CA LEU A 203 8.07 -0.25 -8.25
C LEU A 203 7.85 1.24 -8.50
N PHE A 204 6.89 1.60 -9.35
CA PHE A 204 6.53 3.00 -9.57
C PHE A 204 6.10 3.68 -8.26
N GLN A 205 5.28 3.03 -7.44
CA GLN A 205 4.88 3.60 -6.14
C GLN A 205 6.06 3.75 -5.18
N ALA A 206 6.97 2.78 -5.14
CA ALA A 206 8.12 2.79 -4.24
C ALA A 206 9.20 3.80 -4.66
N CYS A 207 9.47 3.91 -5.96
CA CYS A 207 10.52 4.77 -6.54
C CYS A 207 10.30 6.27 -6.29
N LEU A 208 9.04 6.70 -6.11
CA LEU A 208 8.76 8.09 -5.76
C LEU A 208 9.40 8.51 -4.43
N VAL A 209 9.57 7.59 -3.47
CA VAL A 209 10.16 7.91 -2.16
C VAL A 209 11.65 8.28 -2.25
N PRO A 210 12.55 7.47 -2.83
CA PRO A 210 13.95 7.87 -3.03
C PRO A 210 14.08 9.08 -3.96
N LEU A 211 13.22 9.24 -4.98
CA LEU A 211 13.20 10.45 -5.80
C LEU A 211 12.89 11.71 -4.98
N MET A 212 11.91 11.65 -4.08
CA MET A 212 11.61 12.76 -3.17
C MET A 212 12.76 13.04 -2.21
N ALA A 213 13.47 12.00 -1.73
CA ALA A 213 14.66 12.18 -0.92
C ALA A 213 15.79 12.89 -1.70
N LEU A 214 16.11 12.44 -2.91
CA LEU A 214 17.10 13.07 -3.79
C LEU A 214 16.75 14.53 -4.16
N ALA A 215 15.47 14.87 -4.19
CA ALA A 215 15.01 16.22 -4.51
C ALA A 215 15.17 17.23 -3.37
N VAL A 216 15.28 16.77 -2.12
CA VAL A 216 15.27 17.63 -0.92
C VAL A 216 16.59 17.58 -0.17
N GLU A 217 17.21 16.40 -0.13
CA GLU A 217 18.44 16.18 0.61
C GLU A 217 19.67 16.60 -0.20
N SER A 218 20.71 17.06 0.50
CA SER A 218 21.96 17.42 -0.16
C SER A 218 22.70 16.18 -0.69
N GLU A 219 23.48 16.36 -1.76
CA GLU A 219 24.39 15.34 -2.32
C GLU A 219 25.42 14.83 -1.31
N GLN A 220 25.73 15.62 -0.26
CA GLN A 220 26.63 15.18 0.81
C GLN A 220 25.95 14.30 1.87
N HIS A 221 24.65 14.03 1.76
CA HIS A 221 23.93 13.16 2.70
C HIS A 221 24.43 11.71 2.59
N GLU A 222 24.62 11.04 3.72
CA GLU A 222 25.19 9.68 3.78
C GLU A 222 24.42 8.64 2.94
N GLU A 223 23.09 8.74 2.91
CA GLU A 223 22.21 7.86 2.14
C GLU A 223 21.96 8.32 0.68
N TYR A 224 22.55 9.43 0.22
CA TYR A 224 22.25 9.98 -1.11
C TYR A 224 22.54 8.97 -2.23
N MET A 225 23.71 8.34 -2.19
CA MET A 225 24.11 7.31 -3.15
C MET A 225 23.16 6.10 -3.13
N LYS A 226 22.71 5.69 -1.95
CA LYS A 226 21.75 4.58 -1.79
C LYS A 226 20.42 4.89 -2.48
N TRP A 227 19.89 6.11 -2.37
CA TRP A 227 18.65 6.48 -3.08
C TRP A 227 18.87 6.55 -4.59
N GLN A 228 20.02 7.01 -5.05
CA GLN A 228 20.38 7.00 -6.47
C GLN A 228 20.45 5.57 -7.03
N GLU A 229 21.13 4.66 -6.33
CA GLU A 229 21.20 3.24 -6.69
C GLU A 229 19.82 2.59 -6.73
N GLN A 230 18.94 2.91 -5.78
CA GLN A 230 17.55 2.45 -5.80
C GLN A 230 16.82 2.90 -7.06
N VAL A 231 16.94 4.17 -7.45
CA VAL A 231 16.26 4.69 -8.66
C VAL A 231 16.80 4.02 -9.91
N VAL A 232 18.13 3.86 -10.03
CA VAL A 232 18.76 3.16 -11.16
C VAL A 232 18.28 1.71 -11.24
N LEU A 233 18.30 0.99 -10.11
CA LEU A 233 17.80 -0.38 -10.02
C LEU A 233 16.32 -0.48 -10.47
N VAL A 234 15.47 0.47 -10.09
CA VAL A 234 14.07 0.49 -10.56
C VAL A 234 13.99 0.62 -12.08
N ILE A 235 14.82 1.49 -12.68
CA ILE A 235 14.86 1.66 -14.14
C ILE A 235 15.26 0.35 -14.83
N GLU A 236 16.30 -0.31 -14.35
CA GLU A 236 16.76 -1.61 -14.86
C GLU A 236 15.69 -2.71 -14.71
N LEU A 237 15.03 -2.77 -13.55
CA LEU A 237 13.92 -3.71 -13.31
C LEU A 237 12.75 -3.46 -14.28
N CYS A 238 12.38 -2.20 -14.49
CA CYS A 238 11.33 -1.84 -15.44
C CYS A 238 11.69 -2.23 -16.88
N ASP A 239 12.95 -2.05 -17.30
CA ASP A 239 13.42 -2.47 -18.62
C ASP A 239 13.37 -4.00 -18.79
N MET A 240 13.85 -4.74 -17.77
CA MET A 240 13.71 -6.20 -17.75
C MET A 240 12.24 -6.63 -17.85
N MET A 241 11.32 -5.89 -17.23
CA MET A 241 9.89 -6.21 -17.21
C MET A 241 9.09 -5.71 -18.41
N ASN A 242 9.73 -4.99 -19.35
CA ASN A 242 9.07 -4.26 -20.44
C ASN A 242 8.04 -5.13 -21.21
N ARG A 243 8.45 -6.36 -21.57
CA ARG A 243 7.61 -7.34 -22.31
C ARG A 243 6.35 -7.80 -21.56
N TRP A 244 6.28 -7.62 -20.25
CA TRP A 244 5.16 -8.06 -19.41
C TRP A 244 4.31 -6.90 -18.88
N SER A 245 4.70 -5.64 -19.17
CA SER A 245 3.88 -4.46 -18.91
C SER A 245 2.73 -4.38 -19.95
N LEU A 246 1.54 -3.85 -19.61
CA LEU A 246 0.41 -3.74 -20.59
C LEU A 246 0.72 -2.80 -21.76
N VAL A 247 1.87 -2.12 -21.76
CA VAL A 247 2.29 -1.19 -22.83
C VAL A 247 3.26 -1.88 -23.82
N GLY A 248 3.57 -3.17 -23.64
CA GLY A 248 4.42 -3.98 -24.52
C GLY A 248 3.66 -5.04 -25.30
#